data_AF-A0A286T5K2-F1
#
_entry.id   AF-A0A286T5K2-F1
#
_cell.length_a   1.000
_cell.length_b   1.000
_cell.length_c   1.000
_cell.angle_alpha   90.00
_cell.angle_beta   90.00
_cell.angle_gamma   90.00
#
_symmetry.space_group_name_H-M   'P 1'
#
loop_
_entity.id
_entity.type
_entity.pdbx_description
1 polymer ?
#
loop_
_entity_poly.entity_id
_entity_poly.type
_entity_poly.pdbx_seq_one_letter_code
_entity_poly.pdbx_strand_id
1 'polypeptide(L)'
;MAVSPAHAEVVLEALMVTHLALKGSGEKIKTITEEEQERELQRLVASVKFTERMAPALMAESIKQYVGFQKEPWLLAYIIALLQKNGMLLSANENSKYLFLSALNLVGCIANAQRVA
;
A
#
# COMPACT_ATOMS: atom_id res chain seq x y z
N MET A 1 13.12 -2.76 17.95
CA MET A 1 12.10 -1.75 17.60
C MET A 1 10.77 -2.21 18.14
N ALA A 2 10.05 -1.39 18.90
CA ALA A 2 8.69 -1.71 19.35
C ALA A 2 7.71 -0.91 18.51
N VAL A 3 6.88 -1.61 17.72
CA VAL A 3 5.71 -1.02 17.07
C VAL A 3 4.61 -0.91 18.13
N SER A 4 3.97 0.27 18.23
CA SER A 4 2.79 0.42 19.06
C SER A 4 1.70 -0.56 18.60
N PRO A 5 1.05 -1.32 19.50
CA PRO A 5 -0.06 -2.21 19.15
C PRO A 5 -1.14 -1.49 18.32
N ALA A 6 -1.45 -0.24 18.68
CA ALA A 6 -2.43 0.58 17.97
C ALA A 6 -2.09 0.81 16.50
N HIS A 7 -0.81 0.89 16.12
CA HIS A 7 -0.45 1.05 14.71
C HIS A 7 -0.50 -0.28 13.95
N ALA A 8 -0.28 -1.42 14.62
CA ALA A 8 -0.46 -2.73 14.00
C ALA A 8 -1.94 -3.02 13.72
N GLU A 9 -2.84 -2.59 14.61
CA GLU A 9 -4.29 -2.67 14.44
C GLU A 9 -4.76 -2.01 13.14
N VAL A 10 -4.20 -0.86 12.76
CA VAL A 10 -4.55 -0.17 11.50
C VAL A 10 -4.19 -1.00 10.28
N VAL A 11 -3.02 -1.64 10.27
CA VAL A 11 -2.59 -2.49 9.14
C VAL A 11 -3.40 -3.78 9.11
N LEU A 12 -3.76 -4.32 10.27
CA LEU A 12 -4.66 -5.48 10.38
C LEU A 12 -6.07 -5.14 9.86
N GLU A 13 -6.59 -3.96 10.15
CA GLU A 13 -7.86 -3.47 9.59
C GLU A 13 -7.78 -3.39 8.05
N ALA A 14 -6.68 -2.85 7.51
CA ALA A 14 -6.45 -2.83 6.07
C ALA A 14 -6.48 -4.24 5.45
N LEU A 15 -5.78 -5.20 6.10
CA LEU A 15 -5.74 -6.59 5.66
C LEU A 15 -7.13 -7.26 5.71
N MET A 16 -7.86 -7.08 6.81
CA MET A 16 -9.19 -7.65 6.99
C MET A 16 -10.19 -7.10 5.96
N VAL A 17 -10.20 -5.78 5.74
CA VAL A 17 -11.10 -5.17 4.75
C VAL A 17 -10.74 -5.62 3.34
N THR A 18 -9.44 -5.71 3.02
CA THR A 18 -8.98 -6.25 1.73
C THR A 18 -9.43 -7.69 1.52
N HIS A 19 -9.28 -8.54 2.55
CA HIS A 19 -9.75 -9.93 2.51
C HIS A 19 -11.26 -10.03 2.30
N LEU A 20 -12.04 -9.25 3.05
CA LEU A 20 -13.51 -9.23 2.91
C LEU A 20 -13.95 -8.71 1.55
N ALA A 21 -13.26 -7.71 1.00
CA ALA A 21 -13.53 -7.18 -0.34
C ALA A 21 -13.27 -8.23 -1.43
N LEU A 22 -12.13 -8.93 -1.38
CA LEU A 22 -11.83 -10.04 -2.29
C LEU A 22 -12.86 -11.17 -2.18
N LYS A 23 -13.22 -11.54 -0.96
CA LYS A 23 -14.25 -12.57 -0.72
C LYS A 23 -15.61 -12.13 -1.28
N GLY A 24 -15.99 -10.87 -1.07
CA GLY A 24 -17.26 -10.32 -1.51
C GLY A 24 -17.38 -10.12 -3.02
N SER A 25 -16.26 -9.85 -3.71
CA SER A 25 -16.24 -9.73 -5.17
C SER A 25 -16.26 -11.08 -5.90
N GLY A 26 -15.96 -12.18 -5.20
CA GLY A 26 -15.80 -13.50 -5.80
C GLY A 26 -14.46 -13.69 -6.53
N GLU A 27 -13.62 -12.67 -6.54
CA GLU A 27 -12.27 -12.71 -7.11
C GLU A 27 -11.39 -13.69 -6.34
N LYS A 28 -10.65 -14.52 -7.07
CA LYS A 28 -9.69 -15.45 -6.49
C LYS A 28 -8.30 -15.08 -6.94
N ILE A 29 -7.43 -14.85 -5.96
CA ILE A 29 -6.00 -14.67 -6.19
C ILE A 29 -5.23 -15.88 -5.65
N LYS A 30 -4.10 -16.19 -6.27
CA LYS A 30 -3.14 -17.13 -5.69
C LYS A 30 -2.54 -16.55 -4.41
N THR A 31 -2.06 -17.43 -3.55
CA THR A 31 -1.27 -17.04 -2.37
C THR A 31 -0.09 -16.20 -2.80
N ILE A 32 0.03 -15.00 -2.22
CA ILE A 32 1.17 -14.10 -2.43
C ILE A 32 2.36 -14.65 -1.65
N THR A 33 3.48 -14.88 -2.33
CA THR A 33 4.71 -15.38 -1.68
C THR A 33 5.53 -14.24 -1.06
N GLU A 34 6.49 -14.58 -0.20
CA GLU A 34 7.40 -13.60 0.39
C GLU A 34 8.23 -12.88 -0.69
N GLU A 35 8.66 -13.60 -1.74
CA GLU A 35 9.39 -13.02 -2.86
C GLU A 35 8.52 -12.04 -3.66
N GLU A 36 7.22 -12.34 -3.80
CA GLU A 36 6.28 -11.42 -4.43
C GLU A 36 6.05 -10.18 -3.58
N GLN A 37 5.88 -10.36 -2.27
CA GLN A 37 5.73 -9.27 -1.33
C GLN A 37 6.94 -8.32 -1.35
N GLU A 38 8.16 -8.87 -1.28
CA GLU A 38 9.41 -8.12 -1.33
C GLU A 38 9.56 -7.38 -2.66
N ARG A 39 9.24 -8.04 -3.79
CA ARG A 39 9.27 -7.40 -5.11
C ARG A 39 8.33 -6.19 -5.18
N GLU A 40 7.11 -6.30 -4.66
CA GLU A 40 6.18 -5.17 -4.65
C GLU A 40 6.62 -4.07 -3.68
N LEU A 41 7.31 -4.40 -2.59
CA LEU A 41 7.89 -3.42 -1.66
C LEU A 41 9.03 -2.65 -2.34
N GLN A 42 9.91 -3.33 -3.07
CA GLN A 42 10.97 -2.70 -3.85
C GLN A 42 10.42 -1.74 -4.91
N ARG A 43 9.35 -2.13 -5.60
CA ARG A 43 8.64 -1.24 -6.56
C ARG A 43 8.13 0.02 -5.88
N LEU A 44 7.45 -0.12 -4.74
CA LEU A 44 6.95 1.02 -3.97
C LEU A 44 8.08 1.96 -3.54
N VAL A 45 9.15 1.41 -2.95
CA VAL A 45 10.30 2.21 -2.50
C VAL A 45 11.00 2.90 -3.68
N ALA A 46 11.11 2.22 -4.83
CA ALA A 46 11.66 2.81 -6.05
C ALA A 46 10.81 3.99 -6.53
N SER A 47 9.48 3.87 -6.52
CA SER A 47 8.57 4.97 -6.87
C SER A 47 8.73 6.17 -5.94
N VAL A 48 8.82 5.96 -4.62
CA VAL A 48 9.05 7.04 -3.65
C VAL A 48 10.39 7.74 -3.93
N LYS A 49 11.49 6.99 -4.00
CA LYS A 49 12.83 7.53 -4.27
C LYS A 49 12.94 8.26 -5.60
N PHE A 50 12.24 7.79 -6.62
CA PHE A 50 12.19 8.44 -7.92
C PHE A 50 11.61 9.86 -7.81
N THR A 51 10.61 10.07 -6.96
CA THR A 51 9.97 11.37 -6.78
C THR A 51 10.74 12.35 -5.87
N GLU A 52 11.56 11.86 -4.93
CA GLU A 52 12.26 12.70 -3.92
C GLU A 52 13.14 13.82 -4.51
N ARG A 53 13.67 13.63 -5.73
CA ARG A 53 14.58 14.58 -6.38
C ARG A 53 13.92 15.42 -7.47
N MET A 54 12.60 15.32 -7.62
CA MET A 54 11.87 16.02 -8.66
C MET A 54 11.48 17.44 -8.24
N ALA A 55 11.41 18.34 -9.21
CA ALA A 55 10.74 19.62 -9.01
C ALA A 55 9.25 19.37 -8.66
N PRO A 56 8.61 20.22 -7.85
CA PRO A 56 7.24 19.98 -7.38
C PRO A 56 6.21 19.71 -8.49
N ALA A 57 6.30 20.41 -9.62
CA ALA A 57 5.42 20.18 -10.77
C ALA A 57 5.60 18.78 -11.38
N LEU A 58 6.84 18.29 -11.47
CA LEU A 58 7.16 16.96 -11.98
C LEU A 58 6.76 15.86 -10.98
N MET A 59 6.90 16.12 -9.68
CA MET A 59 6.42 15.22 -8.63
C MET A 59 4.90 15.05 -8.71
N ALA A 60 4.14 16.15 -8.84
CA ALA A 60 2.70 16.11 -8.96
C ALA A 60 2.23 15.32 -10.19
N GLU A 61 2.88 15.51 -11.34
CA GLU A 61 2.61 14.74 -12.55
C GLU A 61 2.98 13.26 -12.39
N SER A 62 4.12 12.95 -11.76
CA SER A 62 4.53 11.56 -11.49
C SER A 62 3.54 10.84 -10.56
N ILE A 63 3.03 11.51 -9.52
CA ILE A 63 1.99 10.96 -8.64
C ILE A 63 0.71 10.70 -9.43
N LYS A 64 0.30 11.66 -10.28
CA LYS A 64 -0.89 11.51 -11.13
C LYS A 64 -0.77 10.30 -12.07
N GLN A 65 0.40 10.10 -12.66
CA GLN A 65 0.69 8.93 -13.50
C GLN A 65 0.66 7.64 -12.68
N TYR A 66 1.32 7.60 -11.52
CA TYR A 66 1.31 6.45 -10.62
C TYR A 66 -0.11 6.03 -10.25
N VAL A 67 -0.96 6.99 -9.86
CA VAL A 67 -2.38 6.73 -9.55
C VAL A 67 -3.14 6.28 -10.80
N GLY A 68 -2.89 6.89 -11.96
CA GLY A 68 -3.55 6.54 -13.23
C GLY A 68 -3.23 5.12 -13.73
N PHE A 69 -2.08 4.55 -13.36
CA PHE A 69 -1.69 3.18 -13.71
C PHE A 69 -2.06 2.14 -12.65
N GLN A 70 -2.69 2.53 -11.54
CA GLN A 70 -3.02 1.61 -10.47
C GLN A 70 -4.17 0.68 -10.89
N LYS A 71 -3.98 -0.64 -10.72
CA LYS A 71 -5.01 -1.66 -11.01
C LYS A 71 -6.07 -1.76 -9.92
N GLU A 72 -5.72 -1.37 -8.70
CA GLU A 72 -6.61 -1.37 -7.53
C GLU A 72 -6.76 0.06 -6.95
N PRO A 73 -7.30 1.02 -7.72
CA PRO A 73 -7.31 2.45 -7.32
C PRO A 73 -8.19 2.71 -6.08
N TRP A 74 -9.28 1.96 -5.93
CA TRP A 74 -10.17 2.07 -4.78
C TRP A 74 -9.54 1.52 -3.50
N LEU A 75 -8.82 0.41 -3.60
CA LEU A 75 -8.06 -0.14 -2.48
C LEU A 75 -6.95 0.82 -2.05
N LEU A 76 -6.23 1.41 -3.01
CA LEU A 76 -5.23 2.44 -2.72
C LEU A 76 -5.85 3.63 -1.98
N ALA A 77 -6.96 4.17 -2.50
CA ALA A 77 -7.66 5.29 -1.88
C ALA A 77 -8.15 4.96 -0.47
N TYR A 78 -8.71 3.77 -0.27
CA TYR A 78 -9.13 3.29 1.05
C TYR A 78 -7.96 3.23 2.04
N ILE A 79 -6.84 2.62 1.64
CA ILE A 79 -5.67 2.48 2.52
C ILE A 79 -5.07 3.85 2.86
N ILE A 80 -4.97 4.77 1.90
CA ILE A 80 -4.51 6.14 2.15
C ILE A 80 -5.45 6.83 3.16
N ALA A 81 -6.77 6.74 2.96
CA ALA A 81 -7.74 7.34 3.87
C ALA A 81 -7.67 6.73 5.29
N LEU A 82 -7.48 5.42 5.39
CA LEU A 82 -7.35 4.71 6.66
C LEU A 82 -6.09 5.15 7.42
N LEU A 83 -4.94 5.24 6.73
CA LEU A 83 -3.69 5.72 7.31
C LEU A 83 -3.79 7.19 7.73
N GLN A 84 -4.49 8.02 6.96
CA GLN A 84 -4.69 9.44 7.28
C GLN A 84 -5.56 9.61 8.53
N LYS A 85 -6.68 8.89 8.59
CA LYS A 85 -7.61 8.90 9.73
C LYS A 85 -6.92 8.54 11.04
N ASN A 86 -5.92 7.67 10.98
CA ASN A 86 -5.14 7.21 12.14
C ASN A 86 -3.83 7.98 12.36
N GLY A 87 -3.60 9.10 11.64
CA GLY A 87 -2.42 9.97 11.85
C GLY A 87 -1.09 9.40 11.38
N MET A 88 -1.10 8.35 10.53
CA MET A 88 0.11 7.62 10.13
C MET A 88 0.79 8.18 8.88
N LEU A 89 0.12 9.05 8.11
CA LEU A 89 0.62 9.59 6.83
C LEU A 89 1.64 10.74 6.99
N LEU A 90 1.64 11.44 8.12
CA LEU A 90 2.49 12.61 8.41
C LEU A 90 3.25 12.45 9.73
N SER A 91 3.32 11.22 10.24
CA SER A 91 3.97 10.94 11.51
C SER A 91 5.48 11.05 11.36
N ALA A 92 6.12 11.89 12.19
CA ALA A 92 7.58 11.99 12.29
C ALA A 92 8.24 10.75 12.93
N ASN A 93 7.45 9.75 13.33
CA ASN A 93 7.94 8.52 13.96
C ASN A 93 8.41 7.52 12.90
N GLU A 94 9.72 7.26 12.85
CA GLU A 94 10.31 6.24 11.96
C GLU A 94 9.68 4.85 12.12
N ASN A 95 9.16 4.48 13.31
CA ASN A 95 8.48 3.20 13.48
C ASN A 95 7.15 3.11 12.70
N SER A 96 6.47 4.24 12.46
CA SER A 96 5.24 4.26 11.66
C SER A 96 5.49 4.12 10.16
N LYS A 97 6.72 4.39 9.69
CA LYS A 97 7.11 4.24 8.28
C LYS A 97 6.99 2.80 7.80
N TYR A 98 7.42 1.83 8.61
CA TYR A 98 7.35 0.42 8.24
C TYR A 98 5.89 -0.03 8.04
N LEU A 99 4.98 0.45 8.89
CA LEU A 99 3.56 0.10 8.82
C LEU A 99 2.88 0.78 7.64
N PHE A 100 3.22 2.04 7.38
CA PHE A 100 2.82 2.74 6.17
C PHE A 100 3.24 1.98 4.91
N LEU A 101 4.50 1.56 4.84
CA LEU A 101 5.03 0.78 3.72
C LEU A 101 4.35 -0.59 3.60
N SER A 102 4.10 -1.29 4.72
CA SER A 102 3.36 -2.56 4.72
C SER A 102 1.93 -2.40 4.19
N ALA A 103 1.21 -1.37 4.61
CA ALA A 103 -0.15 -1.10 4.15
C ALA A 103 -0.20 -0.78 2.65
N LEU A 104 0.73 0.04 2.14
CA LEU A 104 0.80 0.32 0.70
C LEU A 104 1.30 -0.88 -0.12
N ASN A 105 2.21 -1.68 0.44
CA ASN A 105 2.69 -2.90 -0.19
C ASN A 105 1.55 -3.91 -0.39
N LEU A 106 0.57 -3.97 0.52
CA LEU A 106 -0.65 -4.78 0.35
C LEU A 106 -1.36 -4.44 -0.97
N VAL A 107 -1.50 -3.15 -1.31
CA VAL A 107 -2.12 -2.72 -2.57
C VAL A 107 -1.38 -3.29 -3.77
N GLY A 108 -0.05 -3.14 -3.80
CA GLY A 108 0.80 -3.66 -4.88
C GLY A 108 0.68 -5.17 -5.01
N CYS A 109 0.67 -5.88 -3.89
CA CYS A 109 0.49 -7.33 -3.85
C CYS A 109 -0.84 -7.76 -4.45
N ILE A 110 -1.97 -7.16 -4.03
CA ILE A 110 -3.29 -7.51 -4.58
C ILE A 110 -3.40 -7.13 -6.06
N ALA A 111 -2.92 -5.95 -6.44
CA ALA A 111 -2.97 -5.44 -7.81
C ALA A 111 -2.20 -6.33 -8.79
N ASN A 112 -1.11 -6.96 -8.33
CA ASN A 112 -0.24 -7.78 -9.16
C ASN A 112 -0.30 -9.27 -8.86
N ALA A 113 -1.17 -9.71 -7.95
CA ALA A 113 -1.38 -11.12 -7.67
C ALA A 113 -1.94 -11.85 -8.88
N GLN A 114 -1.47 -13.09 -9.09
CA GLN A 114 -2.02 -13.96 -10.12
C GLN A 114 -3.46 -14.33 -9.77
N ARG A 115 -4.40 -14.11 -10.70
CA ARG A 115 -5.79 -14.51 -10.54
C ARG A 115 -5.94 -16.01 -10.81
N VAL A 116 -6.83 -16.67 -10.09
CA VAL A 116 -7.22 -18.06 -10.33
C VAL A 116 -8.42 -18.04 -11.26
N ALA A 117 -8.31 -18.77 -12.38
CA ALA A 117 -9.41 -18.94 -13.34
C ALA A 117 -10.56 -19.78 -12.75
#